data_AF-A0AAE3UA78-F1
#
_entry.id   AF-A0AAE3UA78-F1
#
_cell.length_a   1.000
_cell.length_b   1.000
_cell.length_c   1.000
_cell.angle_alpha   90.00
_cell.angle_beta   90.00
_cell.angle_gamma   90.00
#
_symmetry.space_group_name_H-M   'P 1'
#
loop_
_entity.id
_entity.type
_entity.pdbx_description
1 polymer ?
#
loop_
_entity_poly.entity_id
_entity_poly.type
_entity_poly.pdbx_seq_one_letter_code
_entity_poly.pdbx_strand_id
1 'polypeptide(L)'
;MELEWRISKYNPIYRNENGAYTKDEWTSYSDIGRIYEESVFTKEEYLETEGRYIKVITEILRLCNTQQVVVIACEKFTTVQTKALIYKKMLENDPALITIFENFELDKVYSMDEMKNILILNLRECVWSRLLSDNGICEIGFGYDYYAYVGFSTFDLPLKQINESIFKNGLFIG
;
A
#
# COMPACT_ATOMS: atom_id res chain seq x y z
N MET A 1 15.11 10.86 -3.96
CA MET A 1 14.26 10.67 -5.15
C MET A 1 14.13 12.01 -5.88
N GLU A 2 14.11 12.01 -7.21
CA GLU A 2 13.97 13.21 -8.04
C GLU A 2 12.48 13.59 -8.26
N LEU A 3 11.61 12.58 -8.25
CA LEU A 3 10.16 12.70 -8.35
C LEU A 3 9.52 11.85 -7.26
N GLU A 4 8.41 12.32 -6.70
CA GLU A 4 7.59 11.54 -5.77
C GLU A 4 6.11 11.74 -6.09
N TRP A 5 5.37 10.64 -6.17
CA TRP A 5 3.93 10.62 -6.32
C TRP A 5 3.28 10.05 -5.08
N ARG A 6 2.27 10.76 -4.58
CA ARG A 6 1.38 10.23 -3.56
C ARG A 6 0.14 9.66 -4.23
N ILE A 7 0.04 8.34 -4.21
CA ILE A 7 -1.06 7.54 -4.76
C ILE A 7 -2.06 7.28 -3.64
N SER A 8 -3.35 7.50 -3.92
CA SER A 8 -4.42 7.23 -2.96
C SER A 8 -5.73 6.79 -3.61
N LYS A 9 -6.63 6.16 -2.84
CA LYS A 9 -8.01 5.85 -3.25
C LYS A 9 -8.92 7.08 -3.32
N TYR A 10 -8.48 8.20 -2.74
CA TYR A 10 -9.29 9.40 -2.58
C TYR A 10 -9.43 10.14 -3.91
N ASN A 11 -10.64 10.13 -4.46
CA ASN A 11 -10.92 10.80 -5.72
C ASN A 11 -10.85 12.33 -5.54
N PRO A 12 -9.98 13.05 -6.26
CA PRO A 12 -9.77 14.48 -6.07
C PRO A 12 -11.02 15.34 -6.29
N ILE A 13 -12.06 14.82 -6.95
CA ILE A 13 -13.35 15.53 -7.10
C ILE A 13 -14.03 15.83 -5.75
N TYR A 14 -13.71 15.06 -4.71
CA TYR A 14 -14.23 15.26 -3.36
C TYR A 14 -13.32 16.13 -2.49
N ARG A 15 -12.37 16.86 -3.09
CA ARG A 15 -11.60 17.89 -2.40
C ARG A 15 -12.28 19.25 -2.57
N ASN A 16 -12.37 20.00 -1.48
CA ASN A 16 -12.84 21.37 -1.53
C ASN A 16 -11.76 22.34 -2.07
N GLU A 17 -12.10 23.61 -2.18
CA GLU A 17 -11.20 24.67 -2.68
C GLU A 17 -9.88 24.81 -1.89
N ASN A 18 -9.87 24.35 -0.63
CA ASN A 18 -8.67 24.33 0.22
C ASN A 18 -7.87 23.01 0.11
N GLY A 19 -8.26 22.11 -0.80
CA GLY A 19 -7.63 20.81 -0.99
C GLY A 19 -8.00 19.75 0.06
N ALA A 20 -8.86 20.08 1.02
CA ALA A 20 -9.29 19.14 2.05
C ALA A 20 -10.29 18.13 1.47
N TYR A 21 -10.08 16.85 1.75
CA TYR A 21 -10.99 15.77 1.36
C TYR A 21 -12.25 15.82 2.23
N THR A 22 -13.44 15.87 1.62
CA THR A 22 -14.69 16.11 2.35
C THR A 22 -15.65 14.93 2.34
N LYS A 23 -15.36 13.86 1.60
CA LYS A 23 -16.20 12.67 1.60
C LYS A 23 -15.94 11.85 2.87
N ASP A 24 -17.01 11.46 3.54
CA ASP A 24 -16.96 10.58 4.71
C ASP A 24 -16.86 9.12 4.24
N GLU A 25 -15.66 8.57 4.31
CA GLU A 25 -15.39 7.19 3.93
C GLU A 25 -14.28 6.60 4.78
N TRP A 26 -14.19 5.27 4.79
CA TRP A 26 -13.21 4.51 5.56
C TRP A 26 -11.76 4.92 5.27
N THR A 27 -10.93 4.87 6.31
CA THR A 27 -9.51 5.22 6.24
C THR A 27 -8.60 4.16 6.86
N SER A 28 -9.16 3.08 7.43
CA SER A 28 -8.41 1.97 8.03
C SER A 28 -9.03 0.61 7.71
N TYR A 29 -8.22 -0.45 7.74
CA TYR A 29 -8.71 -1.84 7.69
C TYR A 29 -9.64 -2.14 8.87
N SER A 30 -9.38 -1.52 10.01
CA SER A 30 -10.17 -1.66 11.23
C SER A 30 -11.57 -1.04 11.12
N ASP A 31 -11.86 -0.32 10.03
CA ASP A 31 -13.17 0.25 9.76
C ASP A 31 -14.16 -0.76 9.17
N ILE A 32 -13.73 -1.95 8.75
CA ILE A 32 -14.64 -2.97 8.22
C ILE A 32 -15.78 -3.23 9.23
N GLY A 33 -17.02 -3.08 8.76
CA GLY A 33 -18.23 -3.19 9.56
C GLY A 33 -18.77 -1.85 10.10
N ARG A 34 -18.03 -0.74 9.95
CA ARG A 34 -18.53 0.62 10.24
C ARG A 34 -19.46 1.09 9.13
N ILE A 35 -20.33 2.04 9.44
CA ILE A 35 -21.23 2.67 8.49
C ILE A 35 -20.61 3.99 8.06
N TYR A 36 -20.52 4.18 6.74
CA TYR A 36 -20.16 5.44 6.11
C TYR A 36 -21.30 5.85 5.18
N GLU A 37 -21.70 7.11 5.23
CA GLU A 37 -22.92 7.62 4.61
C GLU A 37 -24.13 6.75 4.99
N GLU A 38 -24.59 5.85 4.11
CA GLU A 38 -25.76 4.99 4.35
C GLU A 38 -25.45 3.49 4.19
N SER A 39 -24.18 3.11 4.02
CA SER A 39 -23.76 1.72 3.77
C SER A 39 -22.71 1.22 4.76
N VAL A 40 -22.80 -0.05 5.13
CA VAL A 40 -21.75 -0.73 5.89
C VAL A 40 -20.54 -0.93 4.98
N PHE A 41 -19.37 -0.48 5.40
CA PHE A 41 -18.11 -0.79 4.72
C PHE A 41 -17.77 -2.27 4.91
N THR A 42 -17.73 -3.00 3.82
CA THR A 42 -17.58 -4.46 3.78
C THR A 42 -16.13 -4.89 3.59
N LYS A 43 -15.86 -6.16 3.91
CA LYS A 43 -14.55 -6.76 3.65
C LYS A 43 -14.29 -6.87 2.15
N GLU A 44 -15.34 -7.10 1.36
CA GLU A 44 -15.27 -7.20 -0.09
C GLU A 44 -14.80 -5.88 -0.72
N GLU A 45 -15.36 -4.75 -0.30
CA GLU A 45 -14.91 -3.42 -0.74
C GLU A 45 -13.46 -3.12 -0.33
N TYR A 46 -13.06 -3.55 0.87
CA TYR A 46 -11.68 -3.46 1.31
C TYR A 46 -10.75 -4.24 0.37
N LEU A 47 -11.07 -5.52 0.12
CA LEU A 47 -10.24 -6.41 -0.70
C LEU A 47 -10.14 -5.92 -2.15
N GLU A 48 -11.21 -5.33 -2.68
CA GLU A 48 -11.17 -4.69 -4.00
C GLU A 48 -10.15 -3.54 -4.00
N THR A 49 -10.16 -2.70 -2.97
CA THR A 49 -9.23 -1.57 -2.87
C THR A 49 -7.79 -2.04 -2.63
N GLU A 50 -7.56 -2.98 -1.72
CA GLU A 50 -6.27 -3.64 -1.50
C GLU A 50 -5.69 -4.18 -2.82
N GLY A 51 -6.53 -4.88 -3.60
CA GLY A 51 -6.16 -5.40 -4.92
C GLY A 51 -5.75 -4.32 -5.92
N ARG A 52 -6.39 -3.14 -5.90
CA ARG A 52 -6.00 -1.99 -6.76
C ARG A 52 -4.60 -1.49 -6.43
N TYR A 53 -4.26 -1.32 -5.15
CA TYR A 53 -2.92 -0.91 -4.73
C TYR A 53 -1.87 -1.94 -5.11
N ILE A 54 -2.10 -3.22 -4.82
CA ILE A 54 -1.17 -4.30 -5.15
C ILE A 54 -0.89 -4.32 -6.65
N LYS A 55 -1.95 -4.21 -7.46
CA LYS A 55 -1.83 -4.23 -8.92
C LYS A 55 -1.01 -3.04 -9.44
N VAL A 56 -1.35 -1.82 -9.02
CA VAL A 56 -0.67 -0.60 -9.45
C VAL A 56 0.80 -0.59 -9.02
N ILE A 57 1.10 -0.89 -7.76
CA ILE A 57 2.47 -0.91 -7.24
C ILE A 57 3.30 -2.01 -7.91
N THR A 58 2.72 -3.19 -8.15
CA THR A 58 3.39 -4.27 -8.89
C THR A 58 3.70 -3.84 -10.34
N GLU A 59 2.78 -3.15 -11.00
CA GLU A 59 3.02 -2.65 -12.37
C GLU A 59 4.11 -1.59 -12.40
N ILE A 60 4.12 -0.65 -11.45
CA ILE A 60 5.18 0.35 -11.28
C ILE A 60 6.55 -0.32 -11.19
N LEU A 61 6.70 -1.27 -10.27
CA LEU A 61 7.98 -1.96 -10.05
C LEU A 61 8.42 -2.76 -11.28
N ARG A 62 7.48 -3.39 -12.01
CA ARG A 62 7.78 -4.04 -13.29
C ARG A 62 8.28 -3.06 -14.34
N LEU A 63 7.63 -1.89 -14.46
CA LEU A 63 8.06 -0.83 -15.39
C LEU A 63 9.42 -0.23 -15.00
N CYS A 64 9.78 -0.32 -13.72
CA CYS A 64 11.11 0.04 -13.22
C CYS A 64 12.13 -1.11 -13.33
N ASN A 65 11.80 -2.23 -13.98
CA ASN A 65 12.65 -3.43 -14.10
C ASN A 65 13.15 -3.98 -12.76
N THR A 66 12.31 -3.92 -11.72
CA THR A 66 12.63 -4.43 -10.38
C THR A 66 12.43 -5.94 -10.30
N GLN A 67 13.42 -6.66 -9.75
CA GLN A 67 13.33 -8.11 -9.53
C GLN A 67 13.16 -8.46 -8.04
N GLN A 68 13.66 -7.60 -7.16
CA GLN A 68 13.54 -7.74 -5.72
C GLN A 68 13.47 -6.36 -5.07
N VAL A 69 12.93 -6.31 -3.85
CA VAL A 69 12.88 -5.09 -3.04
C VAL A 69 13.61 -5.30 -1.73
N VAL A 70 14.23 -4.24 -1.23
CA VAL A 70 14.92 -4.21 0.06
C VAL A 70 14.12 -3.35 1.03
N VAL A 71 13.94 -3.83 2.26
CA VAL A 71 13.34 -3.04 3.34
C VAL A 71 14.36 -2.04 3.84
N ILE A 72 14.09 -0.75 3.66
CA ILE A 72 15.00 0.34 4.05
C ILE A 72 14.49 1.14 5.26
N ALA A 73 13.23 0.92 5.66
CA ALA A 73 12.69 1.33 6.96
C ALA A 73 11.49 0.44 7.29
N CYS A 74 11.29 0.08 8.57
CA CYS A 74 10.11 -0.67 8.97
C CYS A 74 9.75 -0.55 10.46
N GLU A 75 8.46 -0.74 10.75
CA GLU A 75 7.91 -0.91 12.10
C GLU A 75 6.87 -2.05 12.11
N LYS A 76 6.73 -2.75 13.24
CA LYS A 76 5.68 -3.76 13.46
C LYS A 76 4.70 -3.27 14.50
N PHE A 77 3.40 -3.28 14.18
CA PHE A 77 2.37 -2.74 15.07
C PHE A 77 1.77 -3.81 15.99
N THR A 78 2.61 -4.52 16.76
CA THR A 78 2.14 -5.64 17.59
C THR A 78 2.56 -5.59 19.04
N THR A 79 1.60 -5.85 19.94
CA THR A 79 1.82 -6.31 21.31
C THR A 79 1.42 -7.79 21.42
N VAL A 80 1.76 -8.45 22.52
CA VAL A 80 1.36 -9.85 22.76
C VAL A 80 -0.16 -10.01 22.70
N GLN A 81 -0.92 -9.03 23.22
CA GLN A 81 -2.38 -9.04 23.19
C GLN A 81 -2.94 -8.84 21.79
N THR A 82 -2.32 -8.00 20.95
CA THR A 82 -2.80 -7.78 19.58
C THR A 82 -2.33 -8.86 18.61
N LYS A 83 -1.32 -9.66 18.94
CA LYS A 83 -0.81 -10.73 18.06
C LYS A 83 -1.90 -11.73 17.66
N ALA A 84 -2.67 -12.27 18.61
CA ALA A 84 -3.75 -13.21 18.28
C ALA A 84 -4.84 -12.56 17.39
N LEU A 85 -5.12 -11.27 17.62
CA LEU A 85 -6.08 -10.51 16.81
C LEU A 85 -5.57 -10.34 15.38
N ILE A 86 -4.30 -9.95 15.22
CA ILE A 86 -3.65 -9.75 13.92
C ILE A 86 -3.66 -11.06 13.12
N TYR A 87 -3.21 -12.16 13.71
CA TYR A 87 -3.13 -13.45 13.00
C TYR A 87 -4.51 -13.92 12.53
N LYS A 88 -5.53 -13.81 13.40
CA LYS A 88 -6.88 -14.29 13.09
C LYS A 88 -7.64 -13.36 12.15
N LYS A 89 -7.60 -12.05 12.40
CA LYS A 89 -8.42 -11.08 11.65
C LYS A 89 -7.70 -10.55 10.42
N MET A 90 -6.48 -10.06 10.58
CA MET A 90 -5.76 -9.34 9.52
C MET A 90 -4.96 -10.28 8.62
N LEU A 91 -4.30 -11.31 9.17
CA LEU A 91 -3.53 -12.27 8.38
C LEU A 91 -4.36 -13.45 7.90
N GLU A 92 -5.59 -13.60 8.42
CA GLU A 92 -6.53 -14.68 8.05
C GLU A 92 -5.96 -16.10 8.20
N ASN A 93 -4.95 -16.26 9.06
CA ASN A 93 -4.12 -17.47 9.17
C ASN A 93 -3.44 -17.90 7.86
N ASP A 94 -3.21 -16.98 6.92
CA ASP A 94 -2.46 -17.23 5.70
C ASP A 94 -0.98 -17.48 6.06
N PRO A 95 -0.44 -18.68 5.77
CA PRO A 95 0.95 -19.03 6.11
C PRO A 95 1.98 -18.10 5.46
N ALA A 96 1.72 -17.59 4.25
CA ALA A 96 2.65 -16.71 3.56
C ALA A 96 2.70 -15.33 4.22
N LEU A 97 1.54 -14.77 4.58
CA LEU A 97 1.47 -13.51 5.33
C LEU A 97 2.12 -13.63 6.71
N ILE A 98 1.84 -14.73 7.43
CA ILE A 98 2.45 -15.01 8.74
C ILE A 98 3.98 -15.10 8.62
N THR A 99 4.47 -15.86 7.64
CA THR A 99 5.91 -16.04 7.44
C THR A 99 6.61 -14.70 7.20
N ILE A 100 6.06 -13.86 6.32
CA ILE A 100 6.61 -12.53 6.06
C ILE A 100 6.54 -11.69 7.34
N PHE A 101 5.37 -11.62 7.98
CA PHE A 101 5.17 -10.81 9.19
C PHE A 101 6.15 -11.17 10.32
N GLU A 102 6.36 -12.46 10.60
CA GLU A 102 7.29 -12.92 11.64
C GLU A 102 8.73 -12.53 11.32
N ASN A 103 9.12 -12.67 10.05
CA ASN A 103 10.48 -12.42 9.60
C ASN A 103 10.73 -10.98 9.16
N PHE A 104 9.74 -10.10 9.09
CA PHE A 104 9.90 -8.75 8.54
C PHE A 104 10.88 -7.91 9.38
N GLU A 105 11.94 -7.37 8.77
CA GLU A 105 12.94 -6.52 9.44
C GLU A 105 13.71 -5.69 8.41
N LEU A 106 14.47 -4.70 8.91
CA LEU A 106 15.34 -3.84 8.11
C LEU A 106 16.37 -4.67 7.33
N ASP A 107 16.74 -4.20 6.14
CA ASP A 107 17.72 -4.80 5.22
C ASP A 107 17.32 -6.16 4.60
N LYS A 108 16.12 -6.69 4.91
CA LYS A 108 15.64 -7.90 4.23
C LYS A 108 15.30 -7.66 2.78
N VAL A 109 15.63 -8.65 1.97
CA VAL A 109 15.38 -8.70 0.53
C VAL A 109 14.22 -9.64 0.27
N TYR A 110 13.27 -9.20 -0.55
CA TYR A 110 12.09 -9.97 -0.92
C TYR A 110 11.91 -9.99 -2.43
N SER A 111 11.48 -11.15 -2.94
CA SER A 111 11.10 -11.30 -4.34
C SER A 111 9.85 -10.48 -4.69
N MET A 112 9.60 -10.29 -5.98
CA MET A 112 8.36 -9.65 -6.46
C MET A 112 7.08 -10.37 -6.04
N ASP A 113 7.13 -11.67 -5.76
CA ASP A 113 5.96 -12.42 -5.28
C ASP A 113 5.72 -12.21 -3.79
N GLU A 114 6.79 -12.19 -2.98
CA GLU A 114 6.70 -11.85 -1.56
C GLU A 114 6.35 -10.37 -1.33
N MET A 115 6.75 -9.49 -2.24
CA MET A 115 6.44 -8.06 -2.18
C MET A 115 4.93 -7.82 -2.06
N LYS A 116 4.10 -8.59 -2.77
CA LYS A 116 2.63 -8.49 -2.67
C LYS A 116 2.14 -8.69 -1.23
N ASN A 117 2.72 -9.65 -0.52
CA ASN A 117 2.39 -9.93 0.88
C ASN A 117 2.83 -8.78 1.79
N ILE A 118 3.96 -8.12 1.49
CA ILE A 118 4.40 -6.92 2.23
C ILE A 118 3.39 -5.78 2.02
N LEU A 119 2.90 -5.57 0.79
CA LEU A 119 1.87 -4.54 0.53
C LEU A 119 0.59 -4.83 1.31
N ILE A 120 0.14 -6.08 1.34
CA ILE A 120 -1.02 -6.52 2.15
C ILE A 120 -0.79 -6.16 3.63
N LEU A 121 0.37 -6.50 4.19
CA LEU A 121 0.70 -6.20 5.58
C LEU A 121 0.73 -4.70 5.89
N ASN A 122 1.17 -3.86 4.96
CA ASN A 122 1.14 -2.40 5.11
C ASN A 122 -0.31 -1.87 5.05
N LEU A 123 -1.09 -2.31 4.06
CA LEU A 123 -2.49 -1.87 3.84
C LEU A 123 -3.46 -2.33 4.94
N ARG A 124 -3.11 -3.40 5.67
CA ARG A 124 -3.81 -3.91 6.85
C ARG A 124 -3.26 -3.37 8.16
N GLU A 125 -2.32 -2.43 8.11
CA GLU A 125 -1.73 -1.79 9.30
C GLU A 125 -1.06 -2.79 10.25
N CYS A 126 -0.59 -3.93 9.73
CA CYS A 126 0.19 -4.92 10.51
C CYS A 126 1.64 -4.46 10.66
N VAL A 127 2.16 -3.83 9.61
CA VAL A 127 3.51 -3.27 9.54
C VAL A 127 3.46 -1.89 8.87
N TRP A 128 4.49 -1.09 9.10
CA TRP A 128 4.81 0.07 8.27
C TRP A 128 6.17 -0.17 7.63
N SER A 129 6.36 0.26 6.38
CA SER A 129 7.65 0.14 5.72
C SER A 129 7.91 1.14 4.60
N ARG A 130 9.20 1.31 4.31
CA ARG A 130 9.73 1.82 3.05
C ARG A 130 10.52 0.72 2.36
N LEU A 131 10.29 0.55 1.06
CA LEU A 131 10.87 -0.47 0.20
C LEU A 131 11.63 0.20 -0.94
N LEU A 132 12.85 -0.25 -1.19
CA LEU A 132 13.66 0.22 -2.32
C LEU A 132 13.82 -0.91 -3.33
N SER A 133 13.59 -0.63 -4.62
CA SER A 133 13.93 -1.57 -5.69
C SER A 133 15.43 -1.87 -5.68
N ASP A 134 15.81 -3.10 -5.97
CA ASP A 134 17.20 -3.55 -6.14
C ASP A 134 18.12 -2.67 -6.99
N ASN A 135 17.57 -2.05 -8.03
CA ASN A 135 18.29 -1.14 -8.92
C ASN A 135 18.31 0.32 -8.43
N GLY A 136 17.70 0.64 -7.29
CA GLY A 136 17.63 1.98 -6.70
C GLY A 136 16.75 2.98 -7.47
N ILE A 137 15.96 2.53 -8.44
CA ILE A 137 15.14 3.41 -9.29
C ILE A 137 13.84 3.84 -8.60
N CYS A 138 13.20 2.91 -7.90
CA CYS A 138 11.87 3.07 -7.32
C CYS A 138 11.90 2.88 -5.81
N GLU A 139 11.28 3.79 -5.08
CA GLU A 139 11.06 3.67 -3.65
C GLU A 139 9.57 3.73 -3.35
N ILE A 140 9.08 2.83 -2.51
CA ILE A 140 7.68 2.77 -2.08
C ILE A 140 7.64 2.98 -0.57
N GLY A 141 6.89 3.96 -0.11
CA GLY A 141 6.57 4.19 1.29
C GLY A 141 5.07 4.19 1.52
N PHE A 142 4.65 3.88 2.74
CA PHE A 142 3.26 3.99 3.16
C PHE A 142 3.12 5.10 4.20
N GLY A 143 2.08 5.92 4.06
CA GLY A 143 1.62 6.84 5.08
C GLY A 143 0.33 6.34 5.72
N TYR A 144 -0.26 7.20 6.56
CA TYR A 144 -1.59 6.99 7.10
C TYR A 144 -2.66 7.01 6.01
N ASP A 145 -3.85 6.51 6.36
CA ASP A 145 -5.07 6.69 5.59
C ASP A 145 -4.96 6.28 4.11
N TYR A 146 -4.23 5.21 3.79
CA TYR A 146 -4.04 4.73 2.40
C TYR A 146 -3.31 5.71 1.47
N TYR A 147 -2.51 6.63 2.01
CA TYR A 147 -1.54 7.37 1.19
C TYR A 147 -0.30 6.48 0.94
N ALA A 148 -0.04 6.11 -0.30
CA ALA A 148 1.19 5.43 -0.71
C ALA A 148 2.10 6.42 -1.44
N TYR A 149 3.37 6.49 -1.09
CA TYR A 149 4.37 7.34 -1.70
C TYR A 149 5.23 6.50 -2.62
N VAL A 150 5.35 6.91 -3.88
CA VAL A 150 6.19 6.26 -4.88
C VAL A 150 7.18 7.28 -5.40
N GLY A 151 8.45 7.11 -5.01
CA GLY A 151 9.55 7.91 -5.47
C GLY A 151 10.25 7.29 -6.67
N PHE A 152 10.75 8.13 -7.57
CA PHE A 152 11.63 7.74 -8.68
C PHE A 152 12.93 8.52 -8.62
N SER A 153 14.06 7.85 -8.86
CA SER A 153 15.38 8.49 -8.91
C SER A 153 15.79 8.97 -10.31
N THR A 154 14.92 8.78 -11.31
CA THR A 154 15.10 9.25 -12.68
C THR A 154 13.76 9.54 -13.34
N PHE A 155 13.75 10.43 -14.34
CA PHE A 155 12.61 10.69 -15.21
C PHE A 155 12.57 9.79 -16.47
N ASP A 156 13.61 8.99 -16.71
CA ASP A 156 13.69 8.06 -17.84
C ASP A 156 12.85 6.78 -17.60
N LEU A 157 11.58 7.00 -17.30
CA LEU A 157 10.58 5.98 -17.02
C LEU A 157 9.33 6.26 -17.86
N PRO A 158 8.51 5.24 -18.14
CA PRO A 158 7.24 5.43 -18.85
C PRO A 158 6.18 6.07 -17.93
N LEU A 159 6.45 7.25 -17.38
CA LEU A 159 5.61 7.95 -16.40
C LEU A 159 4.16 8.12 -16.88
N LYS A 160 3.95 8.38 -18.17
CA LYS A 160 2.60 8.44 -18.74
C LYS A 160 1.84 7.11 -18.59
N GLN A 161 2.49 5.99 -18.89
CA GLN A 161 1.90 4.66 -18.74
C GLN A 161 1.61 4.33 -17.28
N ILE A 162 2.55 4.69 -16.38
CA ILE A 162 2.34 4.50 -14.94
C ILE A 162 1.11 5.29 -14.47
N ASN A 163 1.02 6.56 -14.87
CA ASN A 163 -0.10 7.43 -14.54
C ASN A 163 -1.43 6.85 -15.06
N GLU A 164 -1.46 6.40 -16.31
CA GLU A 164 -2.64 5.74 -16.90
C GLU A 164 -3.05 4.48 -16.14
N SER A 165 -2.08 3.66 -15.68
CA SER A 165 -2.38 2.49 -14.85
C SER A 165 -3.01 2.88 -13.52
N ILE A 166 -2.49 3.91 -12.84
CA ILE A 166 -3.02 4.41 -11.57
C ILE A 166 -4.51 4.77 -11.74
N PHE A 167 -4.84 5.63 -12.70
CA PHE A 167 -6.21 6.07 -12.96
C PHE A 167 -7.13 4.93 -13.41
N LYS A 168 -6.66 4.05 -14.30
CA LYS A 168 -7.46 2.91 -14.81
C LYS A 168 -7.84 1.94 -13.69
N ASN A 169 -7.04 1.85 -12.64
CA ASN A 169 -7.33 1.00 -11.48
C ASN A 169 -8.07 1.77 -10.37
N GLY A 170 -8.58 2.97 -10.62
CA GLY A 170 -9.39 3.73 -9.66
C GLY A 170 -8.60 4.28 -8.49
N LEU A 171 -7.31 4.53 -8.66
CA LEU A 171 -6.46 5.29 -7.74
C LEU A 171 -6.08 6.64 -8.37
N PHE A 172 -5.58 7.55 -7.54
CA PHE A 172 -5.35 8.94 -7.91
C PHE A 172 -4.00 9.42 -7.37
N ILE A 173 -3.32 10.25 -8.16
CA ILE A 173 -2.16 11.02 -7.71
C ILE A 173 -2.65 12.36 -7.16
N GLY A 174 -2.15 12.79 -6.01
CA GLY A 174 -2.51 14.09 -5.44
C GLY A 174 -1.45 14.67 -4.54
#